data_AF-A0A1F4G5L2-F1
#
_entry.id   AF-A0A1F4G5L2-F1
#
_cell.length_a   1.000
_cell.length_b   1.000
_cell.length_c   1.000
_cell.angle_alpha   90.00
_cell.angle_beta   90.00
_cell.angle_gamma   90.00
#
_symmetry.space_group_name_H-M   'P 1'
#
loop_
_entity.id
_entity.type
_entity.pdbx_description
1 polymer ?
#
loop_
_entity_poly.entity_id
_entity_poly.type
_entity_poly.pdbx_seq_one_letter_code
_entity_poly.pdbx_strand_id
1 'polypeptide(L)'
;MSLPEALLGLDFSCAPSARKPLTLAWGRRAGAVVRLDRVDELLTHDELSALIQPGSPALPGGFVMGCDFPFGLPRAFVDALGAHGPGDLPDRLTPPPMASQAERLILALHRHCGDRAGFQRLVDGWGQSWHTDRPPGPKLLHRPTDQAAPGVSSTSPLQTRYVPVGKMYFEGMKRLVDADLSLPGLRAGRPDAIALEAYPGLLAHELLGRRSYKTDAQADAAAQQARLIARMDMVDALEQGRTRLGLRLKLSPAQRDHLVSDPRGDRLDAVLCLLQAAWAHAQREAGHARWGLPDAIDPVEGWILSA
;
A
#
# COMPACT_ATOMS: atom_id res chain seq x y z
N MET A 1 13.13 12.14 19.40
CA MET A 1 12.87 12.81 18.10
C MET A 1 11.40 13.15 18.04
N SER A 2 11.04 14.36 17.57
CA SER A 2 9.65 14.71 17.30
C SER A 2 9.10 13.84 16.16
N LEU A 3 7.81 13.53 16.20
CA LEU A 3 7.19 12.78 15.11
C LEU A 3 7.08 13.64 13.85
N PRO A 4 7.21 13.05 12.65
CA PRO A 4 7.03 13.79 11.41
C PRO A 4 5.61 14.35 11.30
N GLU A 5 5.48 15.66 11.05
CA GLU A 5 4.18 16.31 10.91
C GLU A 5 3.49 15.99 9.58
N ALA A 6 4.28 15.76 8.52
CA ALA A 6 3.76 15.48 7.19
C ALA A 6 3.21 14.05 7.11
N LEU A 7 1.96 13.94 6.70
CA LEU A 7 1.29 12.67 6.45
C LEU A 7 0.96 12.56 4.97
N LEU A 8 1.20 11.38 4.41
CA LEU A 8 0.99 11.06 3.01
C LEU A 8 0.09 9.83 2.86
N GLY A 9 -0.77 9.85 1.87
CA GLY A 9 -1.54 8.68 1.44
C GLY A 9 -1.37 8.46 -0.06
N LEU A 10 -0.88 7.30 -0.45
CA LEU A 10 -0.50 6.98 -1.81
C LEU A 10 -1.41 5.88 -2.38
N ASP A 11 -2.20 6.22 -3.39
CA ASP A 11 -2.79 5.24 -4.30
C ASP A 11 -1.78 4.93 -5.42
N PHE A 12 -1.34 3.67 -5.50
CA PHE A 12 -0.20 3.29 -6.32
C PHE A 12 -0.60 2.56 -7.60
N SER A 13 0.08 2.92 -8.69
CA SER A 13 0.00 2.23 -9.97
C SER A 13 1.34 1.60 -10.32
N CYS A 14 1.34 0.34 -10.74
CA CYS A 14 2.56 -0.30 -11.26
C CYS A 14 2.94 0.18 -12.68
N ALA A 15 2.14 1.05 -13.29
CA ALA A 15 2.40 1.63 -14.62
C ALA A 15 1.79 3.04 -14.68
N PRO A 16 2.36 4.01 -13.95
CA PRO A 16 1.86 5.37 -13.91
C PRO A 16 2.00 6.02 -15.30
N SER A 17 1.01 6.84 -15.65
CA SER A 17 0.93 7.58 -16.91
C SER A 17 -0.05 8.73 -16.77
N ALA A 18 -0.11 9.64 -17.74
CA ALA A 18 -1.16 10.67 -17.79
C ALA A 18 -2.59 10.10 -17.71
N ARG A 19 -2.81 8.87 -18.22
CA ARG A 19 -4.11 8.22 -18.11
C ARG A 19 -4.34 7.65 -16.73
N LYS A 20 -3.33 7.14 -16.01
CA LYS A 20 -3.46 6.53 -14.69
C LYS A 20 -2.22 6.90 -13.87
N PRO A 21 -2.18 8.10 -13.25
CA PRO A 21 -1.04 8.52 -12.46
C PRO A 21 -0.96 7.74 -11.15
N LEU A 22 0.06 8.00 -10.35
CA LEU A 22 0.01 7.78 -8.91
C LEU A 22 -0.76 8.95 -8.28
N THR A 23 -1.59 8.69 -7.28
CA THR A 23 -2.33 9.74 -6.58
C THR A 23 -1.82 9.88 -5.16
N LEU A 24 -1.42 11.08 -4.77
CA LEU A 24 -0.78 11.36 -3.49
C LEU A 24 -1.55 12.41 -2.70
N ALA A 25 -2.23 11.99 -1.64
CA ALA A 25 -2.88 12.88 -0.69
C ALA A 25 -1.87 13.36 0.35
N TRP A 26 -1.84 14.67 0.58
CA TRP A 26 -1.01 15.34 1.58
C TRP A 26 -1.88 15.83 2.72
N GLY A 27 -1.46 15.60 3.95
CA GLY A 27 -2.16 16.15 5.10
C GLY A 27 -1.33 16.24 6.36
N ARG A 28 -2.00 16.73 7.41
CA ARG A 28 -1.47 16.86 8.76
C ARG A 28 -2.54 16.48 9.77
N ARG A 29 -2.12 15.94 10.92
CA ARG A 29 -3.03 15.58 12.02
C ARG A 29 -2.87 16.54 13.20
N ALA A 30 -4.00 16.97 13.75
CA ALA A 30 -4.08 17.67 15.04
C ALA A 30 -5.14 16.97 15.91
N GLY A 31 -4.69 16.23 16.93
CA GLY A 31 -5.57 15.36 17.72
C GLY A 31 -6.29 14.34 16.83
N ALA A 32 -7.62 14.33 16.88
CA ALA A 32 -8.46 13.45 16.06
C ALA A 32 -8.82 14.04 14.68
N VAL A 33 -8.30 15.21 14.31
CA VAL A 33 -8.62 15.86 13.04
C VAL A 33 -7.47 15.71 12.06
N VAL A 34 -7.76 15.22 10.86
CA VAL A 34 -6.82 15.14 9.73
C VAL A 34 -7.21 16.20 8.72
N ARG A 35 -6.36 17.19 8.51
CA ARG A 35 -6.56 18.22 7.48
C ARG A 35 -5.93 17.73 6.18
N LEU A 36 -6.71 17.68 5.12
CA LEU A 36 -6.18 17.50 3.77
C LEU A 36 -5.59 18.84 3.31
N ASP A 37 -4.32 18.85 2.93
CA ASP A 37 -3.64 20.02 2.39
C ASP A 37 -3.79 20.08 0.87
N ARG A 38 -3.51 18.98 0.16
CA ARG A 38 -3.66 18.86 -1.29
C ARG A 38 -3.69 17.39 -1.73
N VAL A 39 -4.03 17.16 -3.00
CA VAL A 39 -3.88 15.86 -3.67
C VAL A 39 -3.12 16.12 -4.96
N ASP A 40 -1.96 15.48 -5.10
CA ASP A 40 -1.08 15.61 -6.27
C ASP A 40 -1.17 14.35 -7.14
N GLU A 41 -0.98 14.51 -8.44
CA GLU A 41 -0.86 13.40 -9.40
C GLU A 41 0.61 13.30 -9.84
N LEU A 42 1.23 12.14 -9.68
CA LEU A 42 2.58 11.85 -10.16
C LEU A 42 2.47 10.96 -11.41
N LEU A 43 2.95 11.44 -12.54
CA LEU A 43 2.84 10.77 -13.83
C LEU A 43 3.86 9.64 -13.98
N THR A 44 4.93 9.68 -13.20
CA THR A 44 6.00 8.68 -13.27
C THR A 44 6.37 8.15 -11.91
N HIS A 45 6.98 6.96 -11.94
CA HIS A 45 7.62 6.38 -10.78
C HIS A 45 8.85 7.18 -10.31
N ASP A 46 9.54 7.89 -11.20
CA ASP A 46 10.74 8.66 -10.87
C ASP A 46 10.40 9.93 -10.09
N GLU A 47 9.24 10.54 -10.37
CA GLU A 47 8.70 11.65 -9.57
C GLU A 47 8.44 11.21 -8.12
N LEU A 48 7.89 10.00 -7.91
CA LEU A 48 7.74 9.45 -6.56
C LEU A 48 9.11 9.24 -5.90
N SER A 49 10.05 8.60 -6.59
CA SER A 49 11.40 8.36 -6.06
C SER A 49 12.10 9.66 -5.67
N ALA A 50 12.03 10.68 -6.52
CA ALA A 50 12.61 12.00 -6.26
C ALA A 50 11.94 12.71 -5.09
N LEU A 51 10.65 12.48 -4.86
CA LEU A 51 9.92 13.04 -3.73
C LEU A 51 10.34 12.41 -2.40
N ILE A 52 10.52 11.09 -2.35
CA ILE A 52 10.74 10.34 -1.09
C ILE A 52 12.22 10.12 -0.75
N GLN A 53 13.14 10.48 -1.64
CA GLN A 53 14.58 10.29 -1.44
C GLN A 53 15.13 11.04 -0.20
N PRO A 54 16.25 10.58 0.37
CA PRO A 54 17.02 11.30 1.40
C PRO A 54 17.25 12.77 1.04
N GLY A 55 16.94 13.68 1.98
CA GLY A 55 17.15 15.12 1.80
C GLY A 55 16.17 15.84 0.87
N SER A 56 15.05 15.20 0.47
CA SER A 56 14.02 15.85 -0.34
C SER A 56 13.55 17.19 0.27
N PRO A 57 13.63 18.31 -0.47
CA PRO A 57 13.25 19.63 0.04
C PRO A 57 11.74 19.78 0.22
N ALA A 58 10.95 18.90 -0.39
CA ALA A 58 9.49 18.88 -0.22
C ALA A 58 9.06 18.26 1.13
N LEU A 59 9.94 17.50 1.78
CA LEU A 59 9.68 16.75 3.02
C LEU A 59 10.81 16.98 4.06
N PRO A 60 11.14 18.25 4.40
CA PRO A 60 12.32 18.58 5.20
C PRO A 60 12.23 18.08 6.66
N GLY A 61 11.02 17.86 7.18
CA GLY A 61 10.76 17.36 8.54
C GLY A 61 10.46 15.86 8.61
N GLY A 62 10.71 15.11 7.52
CA GLY A 62 10.30 13.71 7.42
C GLY A 62 8.80 13.55 7.11
N PHE A 63 8.33 12.30 7.09
CA PHE A 63 6.92 11.98 6.82
C PHE A 63 6.51 10.58 7.30
N VAL A 64 5.19 10.37 7.38
CA VAL A 64 4.56 9.05 7.50
C VAL A 64 3.64 8.83 6.32
N MET A 65 3.82 7.74 5.59
CA MET A 65 3.08 7.44 4.36
C MET A 65 2.33 6.11 4.46
N GLY A 66 1.04 6.12 4.14
CA GLY A 66 0.26 4.91 3.86
C GLY A 66 0.26 4.62 2.37
N CYS A 67 0.55 3.39 1.97
CA CYS A 67 0.69 3.01 0.55
C CYS A 67 -0.29 1.90 0.16
N ASP A 68 -1.10 2.13 -0.89
CA ASP A 68 -1.98 1.10 -1.48
C ASP A 68 -1.21 0.16 -2.41
N PHE A 69 -0.34 -0.67 -1.82
CA PHE A 69 0.22 -1.85 -2.45
C PHE A 69 0.80 -2.77 -1.38
N PRO A 70 0.86 -4.10 -1.62
CA PRO A 70 1.39 -5.03 -0.64
C PRO A 70 2.87 -4.82 -0.38
N PHE A 71 3.30 -4.87 0.89
CA PHE A 71 4.71 -4.77 1.29
C PHE A 71 5.42 -6.13 1.39
N GLY A 72 4.66 -7.22 1.28
CA GLY A 72 5.18 -8.57 1.41
C GLY A 72 4.59 -9.56 0.42
N LEU A 73 5.23 -10.72 0.33
CA LEU A 73 4.76 -11.88 -0.42
C LEU A 73 4.42 -13.01 0.55
N PRO A 74 3.58 -13.99 0.17
CA PRO A 74 3.18 -15.07 1.06
C PRO A 74 4.39 -15.93 1.43
N ARG A 75 4.53 -16.28 2.71
CA ARG A 75 5.69 -16.99 3.27
C ARG A 75 6.03 -18.25 2.47
N ALA A 76 5.03 -19.08 2.16
CA ALA A 76 5.21 -20.31 1.40
C ALA A 76 5.77 -20.10 -0.02
N PHE A 77 5.47 -18.96 -0.66
CA PHE A 77 6.08 -18.61 -1.95
C PHE A 77 7.56 -18.24 -1.80
N VAL A 78 7.87 -17.47 -0.76
CA VAL A 78 9.24 -17.00 -0.50
C VAL A 78 10.14 -18.13 -0.04
N ASP A 79 9.65 -19.04 0.78
CA ASP A 79 10.37 -20.24 1.19
C ASP A 79 10.66 -21.14 -0.02
N ALA A 80 9.69 -21.28 -0.94
CA ALA A 80 9.89 -21.98 -2.20
C ALA A 80 10.96 -21.30 -3.09
N LEU A 81 11.00 -19.97 -3.16
CA LEU A 81 12.06 -19.26 -3.88
C LEU A 81 13.44 -19.52 -3.25
N GLY A 82 13.52 -19.56 -1.93
CA GLY A 82 14.76 -19.82 -1.20
C GLY A 82 15.27 -21.25 -1.37
N ALA A 83 14.37 -22.24 -1.49
CA ALA A 83 14.76 -23.65 -1.62
C ALA A 83 14.92 -24.11 -3.09
N HIS A 84 14.07 -23.60 -3.98
CA HIS A 84 13.88 -24.14 -5.34
C HIS A 84 13.77 -23.05 -6.41
N GLY A 85 14.01 -21.79 -6.04
CA GLY A 85 13.93 -20.67 -6.97
C GLY A 85 14.91 -20.83 -8.14
N PRO A 86 14.57 -20.34 -9.33
CA PRO A 86 15.44 -20.43 -10.49
C PRO A 86 16.70 -19.55 -10.34
N GLY A 87 17.78 -19.96 -11.01
CA GLY A 87 19.02 -19.18 -11.07
C GLY A 87 19.70 -19.05 -9.71
N ASP A 88 20.10 -17.82 -9.36
CA ASP A 88 20.82 -17.50 -8.13
C ASP A 88 19.91 -17.06 -6.97
N LEU A 89 18.58 -17.21 -7.10
CA LEU A 89 17.63 -16.83 -6.07
C LEU A 89 17.85 -17.57 -4.74
N PRO A 90 18.04 -18.91 -4.69
CA PRO A 90 18.32 -19.63 -3.44
C PRO A 90 19.52 -19.04 -2.67
N ASP A 91 20.63 -18.81 -3.38
CA ASP A 91 21.86 -18.28 -2.79
C ASP A 91 21.66 -16.85 -2.28
N ARG A 92 20.93 -16.02 -3.04
CA ARG A 92 20.67 -14.62 -2.66
C ARG A 92 19.68 -14.46 -1.52
N LEU A 93 18.75 -15.40 -1.39
CA LEU A 93 17.72 -15.38 -0.34
C LEU A 93 18.23 -15.98 0.97
N THR A 94 19.33 -16.73 0.93
CA THR A 94 20.01 -17.22 2.14
C THR A 94 20.47 -16.03 3.00
N PRO A 95 19.94 -15.86 4.22
CA PRO A 95 20.14 -14.64 4.98
C PRO A 95 21.49 -14.61 5.71
N PRO A 96 22.27 -13.51 5.64
CA PRO A 96 23.19 -13.17 6.71
C PRO A 96 22.38 -12.78 7.98
N PRO A 97 22.96 -12.93 9.19
CA PRO A 97 22.21 -12.88 10.46
C PRO A 97 21.47 -11.57 10.76
N MET A 98 21.87 -10.44 10.17
CA MET A 98 21.43 -9.10 10.58
C MET A 98 20.61 -8.34 9.53
N ALA A 99 20.42 -8.89 8.32
CA ALA A 99 19.79 -8.16 7.23
C ALA A 99 18.28 -8.39 7.17
N SER A 100 17.51 -7.37 6.81
CA SER A 100 16.06 -7.47 6.56
C SER A 100 15.75 -8.54 5.50
N GLN A 101 14.80 -9.43 5.80
CA GLN A 101 14.35 -10.44 4.84
C GLN A 101 13.56 -9.81 3.68
N ALA A 102 12.66 -8.87 3.97
CA ALA A 102 11.89 -8.15 2.96
C ALA A 102 12.79 -7.36 1.99
N GLU A 103 13.79 -6.65 2.51
CA GLU A 103 14.76 -5.92 1.68
C GLU A 103 15.56 -6.85 0.78
N ARG A 104 16.08 -7.95 1.34
CA ARG A 104 16.81 -8.96 0.56
C ARG A 104 15.95 -9.54 -0.56
N LEU A 105 14.71 -9.88 -0.23
CA LEU A 105 13.76 -10.46 -1.17
C LEU A 105 13.54 -9.52 -2.36
N ILE A 106 13.18 -8.26 -2.11
CA ILE A 106 12.89 -7.35 -3.22
C ILE A 106 14.13 -7.04 -4.06
N LEU A 107 15.31 -6.93 -3.45
CA LEU A 107 16.57 -6.74 -4.18
C LEU A 107 16.95 -7.96 -5.03
N ALA A 108 16.76 -9.18 -4.50
CA ALA A 108 17.01 -10.42 -5.23
C ALA A 108 16.03 -10.58 -6.41
N LEU A 109 14.74 -10.30 -6.19
CA LEU A 109 13.72 -10.34 -7.23
C LEU A 109 14.01 -9.34 -8.35
N HIS A 110 14.36 -8.09 -8.03
CA HIS A 110 14.72 -7.09 -9.04
C HIS A 110 15.89 -7.53 -9.91
N ARG A 111 16.93 -8.08 -9.28
CA ARG A 111 18.11 -8.57 -10.00
C ARG A 111 17.79 -9.75 -10.90
N HIS A 112 17.00 -10.71 -10.42
CA HIS A 112 16.66 -11.91 -11.18
C HIS A 112 15.66 -11.61 -12.31
N CYS A 113 14.60 -10.87 -12.00
CA CYS A 113 13.49 -10.65 -12.91
C CYS A 113 13.75 -9.54 -13.93
N GLY A 114 14.56 -8.52 -13.58
CA GLY A 114 14.84 -7.35 -14.40
C GLY A 114 13.67 -6.36 -14.50
N ASP A 115 12.45 -6.85 -14.76
CA ASP A 115 11.25 -6.04 -14.92
C ASP A 115 9.97 -6.74 -14.40
N ARG A 116 8.84 -6.04 -14.48
CA ARG A 116 7.52 -6.56 -14.08
C ARG A 116 7.08 -7.79 -14.88
N ALA A 117 7.50 -7.90 -16.14
CA ALA A 117 7.15 -9.03 -16.98
C ALA A 117 7.95 -10.28 -16.56
N GLY A 118 9.22 -10.10 -16.21
CA GLY A 118 10.06 -11.12 -15.58
C GLY A 118 9.51 -11.56 -14.23
N PHE A 119 9.06 -10.63 -13.39
CA PHE A 119 8.42 -10.97 -12.13
C PHE A 119 7.13 -11.76 -12.34
N GLN A 120 6.30 -11.35 -13.29
CA GLN A 120 5.12 -12.13 -13.66
C GLN A 120 5.47 -13.53 -14.15
N ARG A 121 6.49 -13.69 -15.02
CA ARG A 121 6.94 -15.02 -15.49
C ARG A 121 7.43 -15.90 -14.33
N LEU A 122 8.15 -15.33 -13.37
CA LEU A 122 8.60 -16.04 -12.17
C LEU A 122 7.40 -16.59 -11.37
N VAL A 123 6.40 -15.74 -11.11
CA VAL A 123 5.18 -16.14 -10.40
C VAL A 123 4.37 -17.18 -11.19
N ASP A 124 4.16 -16.96 -12.50
CA ASP A 124 3.43 -17.88 -13.37
C ASP A 124 4.12 -19.25 -13.45
N GLY A 125 5.46 -19.29 -13.39
CA GLY A 125 6.27 -20.50 -13.41
C GLY A 125 6.20 -21.34 -12.13
N TRP A 126 5.67 -20.82 -11.03
CA TRP A 126 5.64 -21.55 -9.77
C TRP A 126 4.72 -22.78 -9.82
N GLY A 127 5.26 -23.94 -9.45
CA GLY A 127 4.56 -25.21 -9.55
C GLY A 127 4.37 -25.70 -10.98
N GLN A 128 5.06 -25.09 -11.94
CA GLN A 128 5.00 -25.44 -13.37
C GLN A 128 6.40 -25.62 -13.97
N SER A 129 7.27 -24.62 -13.82
CA SER A 129 8.65 -24.62 -14.33
C SER A 129 9.70 -24.66 -13.22
N TRP A 130 9.36 -24.29 -11.99
CA TRP A 130 10.21 -24.43 -10.81
C TRP A 130 9.37 -24.86 -9.60
N HIS A 131 9.95 -25.69 -8.72
CA HIS A 131 9.26 -26.37 -7.61
C HIS A 131 8.02 -27.16 -8.09
N THR A 132 8.21 -28.09 -9.03
CA THR A 132 7.13 -28.82 -9.71
C THR A 132 6.41 -29.86 -8.84
N ASP A 133 7.06 -30.30 -7.77
CA ASP A 133 6.57 -31.21 -6.74
C ASP A 133 5.74 -30.51 -5.63
N ARG A 134 5.40 -29.22 -5.83
CA ARG A 134 4.55 -28.45 -4.92
C ARG A 134 3.23 -29.19 -4.65
N PRO A 135 2.81 -29.34 -3.37
CA PRO A 135 1.52 -29.91 -3.01
C PRO A 135 0.33 -29.21 -3.69
N PRO A 136 -0.79 -29.93 -3.91
CA PRO A 136 -2.00 -29.33 -4.46
C PRO A 136 -2.51 -28.20 -3.56
N GLY A 137 -2.94 -27.10 -4.18
CA GLY A 137 -3.40 -25.91 -3.47
C GLY A 137 -3.51 -24.69 -4.38
N PRO A 138 -4.06 -23.58 -3.88
CA PRO A 138 -4.23 -22.35 -4.67
C PRO A 138 -2.89 -21.85 -5.19
N LYS A 139 -2.88 -21.29 -6.41
CA LYS A 139 -1.69 -20.64 -7.00
C LYS A 139 -1.47 -19.24 -6.45
N LEU A 140 -2.56 -18.51 -6.18
CA LEU A 140 -2.54 -17.17 -5.62
C LEU A 140 -2.76 -17.26 -4.11
N LEU A 141 -1.67 -17.50 -3.38
CA LEU A 141 -1.72 -17.54 -1.92
C LEU A 141 -1.95 -16.14 -1.35
N HIS A 142 -2.77 -16.07 -0.32
CA HIS A 142 -2.92 -14.88 0.51
C HIS A 142 -1.98 -14.95 1.70
N ARG A 143 -1.49 -13.79 2.15
CA ARG A 143 -0.86 -13.63 3.46
C ARG A 143 -1.94 -13.66 4.54
N PRO A 144 -1.62 -14.01 5.79
CA PRO A 144 -2.57 -13.91 6.90
C PRO A 144 -3.21 -12.52 7.01
N THR A 145 -2.42 -11.45 6.82
CA THR A 145 -2.93 -10.07 6.89
C THR A 145 -3.94 -9.73 5.79
N ASP A 146 -3.90 -10.41 4.63
CA ASP A 146 -4.80 -10.14 3.51
C ASP A 146 -6.25 -10.51 3.84
N GLN A 147 -6.44 -11.36 4.86
CA GLN A 147 -7.73 -11.91 5.29
C GLN A 147 -8.02 -11.61 6.77
N ALA A 148 -7.23 -10.74 7.41
CA ALA A 148 -7.34 -10.45 8.84
C ALA A 148 -8.61 -9.67 9.19
N ALA A 149 -9.07 -8.80 8.28
CA ALA A 149 -10.27 -8.00 8.49
C ALA A 149 -11.55 -8.80 8.15
N PRO A 150 -12.53 -8.92 9.07
CA PRO A 150 -13.77 -9.63 8.79
C PRO A 150 -14.55 -9.04 7.60
N GLY A 151 -14.97 -9.89 6.66
CA GLY A 151 -15.79 -9.49 5.52
C GLY A 151 -15.04 -8.81 4.37
N VAL A 152 -13.74 -8.56 4.52
CA VAL A 152 -12.89 -7.93 3.50
C VAL A 152 -11.63 -8.75 3.31
N SER A 153 -11.31 -9.08 2.05
CA SER A 153 -10.03 -9.68 1.69
C SER A 153 -9.34 -8.77 0.68
N SER A 154 -8.07 -8.44 0.94
CA SER A 154 -7.23 -7.82 -0.09
C SER A 154 -6.90 -8.83 -1.19
N THR A 155 -6.41 -8.35 -2.33
CA THR A 155 -5.96 -9.21 -3.42
C THR A 155 -4.63 -9.85 -3.05
N SER A 156 -4.47 -11.15 -3.32
CA SER A 156 -3.19 -11.85 -3.15
C SER A 156 -2.05 -11.07 -3.82
N PRO A 157 -0.91 -10.84 -3.13
CA PRO A 157 0.26 -10.19 -3.72
C PRO A 157 0.93 -11.03 -4.82
N LEU A 158 0.46 -12.25 -5.09
CA LEU A 158 0.88 -13.03 -6.26
C LEU A 158 0.01 -12.75 -7.50
N GLN A 159 -1.07 -11.96 -7.39
CA GLN A 159 -1.87 -11.57 -8.54
C GLN A 159 -1.11 -10.56 -9.41
N THR A 160 -0.78 -10.96 -10.64
CA THR A 160 -0.01 -10.14 -11.61
C THR A 160 -0.84 -9.75 -12.84
N ARG A 161 -2.11 -10.18 -12.90
CA ARG A 161 -3.07 -9.96 -14.01
C ARG A 161 -4.31 -9.21 -13.50
N TYR A 162 -4.93 -8.40 -14.38
CA TYR A 162 -6.13 -7.58 -14.14
C TYR A 162 -5.98 -6.51 -13.04
N VAL A 163 -5.80 -6.92 -11.78
CA VAL A 163 -5.49 -6.07 -10.62
C VAL A 163 -4.07 -6.47 -10.16
N PRO A 164 -3.03 -5.95 -10.82
CA PRO A 164 -1.69 -6.53 -10.72
C PRO A 164 -0.94 -6.07 -9.46
N VAL A 165 -1.49 -6.32 -8.27
CA VAL A 165 -0.90 -5.92 -6.99
C VAL A 165 0.48 -6.53 -6.77
N GLY A 166 0.78 -7.71 -7.33
CA GLY A 166 2.13 -8.26 -7.32
C GLY A 166 3.13 -7.42 -8.10
N LYS A 167 2.71 -6.80 -9.20
CA LYS A 167 3.55 -5.83 -9.92
C LYS A 167 3.68 -4.52 -9.16
N MET A 168 2.68 -4.15 -8.35
CA MET A 168 2.75 -3.00 -7.45
C MET A 168 3.75 -3.26 -6.31
N TYR A 169 3.74 -4.45 -5.69
CA TYR A 169 4.81 -4.88 -4.78
C TYR A 169 6.18 -4.75 -5.44
N PHE A 170 6.35 -5.32 -6.64
CA PHE A 170 7.63 -5.30 -7.34
C PHE A 170 8.15 -3.86 -7.55
N GLU A 171 7.32 -2.94 -8.03
CA GLU A 171 7.76 -1.55 -8.25
C GLU A 171 7.85 -0.72 -6.95
N GLY A 172 6.83 -0.81 -6.10
CA GLY A 172 6.67 0.01 -4.91
C GLY A 172 7.72 -0.32 -3.85
N MET A 173 7.86 -1.60 -3.46
CA MET A 173 8.80 -1.98 -2.41
C MET A 173 10.25 -1.65 -2.75
N LYS A 174 10.64 -1.80 -4.02
CA LYS A 174 12.00 -1.46 -4.46
C LYS A 174 12.31 0.01 -4.22
N ARG A 175 11.35 0.90 -4.52
CA ARG A 175 11.51 2.35 -4.33
C ARG A 175 11.55 2.74 -2.87
N LEU A 176 10.73 2.11 -2.03
CA LEU A 176 10.80 2.34 -0.58
C LEU A 176 12.16 1.91 -0.01
N VAL A 177 12.70 0.78 -0.47
CA VAL A 177 14.04 0.29 -0.09
C VAL A 177 15.14 1.22 -0.60
N ASP A 178 15.10 1.63 -1.86
CA ASP A 178 16.13 2.50 -2.47
C ASP A 178 16.19 3.89 -1.83
N ALA A 179 15.04 4.42 -1.42
CA ALA A 179 14.95 5.69 -0.69
C ALA A 179 15.23 5.54 0.82
N ASP A 180 15.63 4.34 1.25
CA ASP A 180 15.97 3.99 2.63
C ASP A 180 14.85 4.24 3.64
N LEU A 181 13.57 4.03 3.28
CA LEU A 181 12.45 4.24 4.21
C LEU A 181 12.41 3.15 5.29
N SER A 182 11.99 3.53 6.49
CA SER A 182 11.65 2.57 7.55
C SER A 182 10.28 1.95 7.28
N LEU A 183 10.23 0.62 7.29
CA LEU A 183 9.02 -0.19 7.10
C LEU A 183 8.79 -0.99 8.40
N PRO A 184 8.00 -0.47 9.36
CA PRO A 184 7.85 -1.11 10.67
C PRO A 184 7.51 -2.59 10.59
N GLY A 185 8.32 -3.44 11.24
CA GLY A 185 8.20 -4.90 11.20
C GLY A 185 8.95 -5.60 10.07
N LEU A 186 9.32 -4.88 8.99
CA LEU A 186 9.97 -5.44 7.80
C LEU A 186 11.41 -4.96 7.62
N ARG A 187 11.66 -3.66 7.79
CA ARG A 187 12.96 -3.03 7.48
C ARG A 187 13.19 -1.80 8.38
N ALA A 188 14.38 -1.69 8.94
CA ALA A 188 14.85 -0.46 9.57
C ALA A 188 15.61 0.38 8.52
N GLY A 189 15.14 1.60 8.28
CA GLY A 189 15.80 2.57 7.41
C GLY A 189 15.97 3.89 8.15
N ARG A 190 15.78 5.01 7.45
CA ARG A 190 15.80 6.34 8.04
C ARG A 190 14.63 6.52 9.04
N PRO A 191 14.89 7.07 10.23
CA PRO A 191 13.90 7.14 11.32
C PRO A 191 12.81 8.20 11.10
N ASP A 192 13.02 9.12 10.16
CA ASP A 192 12.16 10.25 9.84
C ASP A 192 11.25 10.01 8.63
N ALA A 193 11.42 8.91 7.89
CA ALA A 193 10.58 8.56 6.76
C ALA A 193 10.01 7.14 6.93
N ILE A 194 8.71 7.09 7.23
CA ILE A 194 8.01 5.86 7.56
C ILE A 194 7.03 5.53 6.46
N ALA A 195 7.08 4.31 5.94
CA ALA A 195 6.04 3.80 5.06
C ALA A 195 5.33 2.60 5.70
N LEU A 196 4.02 2.56 5.52
CA LEU A 196 3.11 1.56 6.06
C LEU A 196 2.24 1.04 4.93
N GLU A 197 2.04 -0.28 4.90
CA GLU A 197 1.09 -0.88 3.96
C GLU A 197 -0.33 -0.45 4.35
N ALA A 198 -0.98 0.28 3.46
CA ALA A 198 -2.36 0.69 3.60
C ALA A 198 -3.24 -0.15 2.67
N TYR A 199 -4.52 -0.25 3.01
CA TYR A 199 -5.50 -0.87 2.11
C TYR A 199 -6.80 -0.09 2.20
N PRO A 200 -7.06 0.83 1.25
CA PRO A 200 -8.22 1.72 1.30
C PRO A 200 -9.54 0.92 1.26
N GLY A 201 -9.52 -0.29 0.70
CA GLY A 201 -10.65 -1.21 0.68
C GLY A 201 -11.21 -1.55 2.07
N LEU A 202 -10.39 -1.56 3.14
CA LEU A 202 -10.88 -1.79 4.51
C LEU A 202 -11.84 -0.70 4.96
N LEU A 203 -11.40 0.56 4.88
CA LEU A 203 -12.20 1.70 5.29
C LEU A 203 -13.37 1.95 4.32
N ALA A 204 -13.15 1.75 3.02
CA ALA A 204 -14.22 1.86 2.04
C ALA A 204 -15.35 0.86 2.32
N HIS A 205 -15.02 -0.39 2.66
CA HIS A 205 -16.02 -1.39 3.03
C HIS A 205 -16.71 -1.05 4.34
N GLU A 206 -15.98 -0.56 5.34
CA GLU A 206 -16.56 -0.13 6.62
C GLU A 206 -17.63 0.96 6.43
N LEU A 207 -17.38 1.91 5.53
CA LEU A 207 -18.26 3.05 5.27
C LEU A 207 -19.42 2.73 4.32
N LEU A 208 -19.16 1.93 3.29
CA LEU A 208 -20.10 1.73 2.18
C LEU A 208 -20.68 0.31 2.09
N GLY A 209 -20.15 -0.62 2.89
CA GLY A 209 -20.44 -2.05 2.77
C GLY A 209 -20.04 -2.58 1.40
N ARG A 210 -21.00 -3.18 0.69
CA ARG A 210 -20.79 -3.77 -0.64
C ARG A 210 -21.00 -2.77 -1.80
N ARG A 211 -21.34 -1.51 -1.50
CA ARG A 211 -21.57 -0.50 -2.54
C ARG A 211 -20.25 -0.14 -3.20
N SER A 212 -20.21 -0.16 -4.53
CA SER A 212 -19.07 0.32 -5.28
C SER A 212 -19.13 1.84 -5.41
N TYR A 213 -17.96 2.48 -5.36
CA TYR A 213 -17.80 3.92 -5.58
C TYR A 213 -16.88 4.24 -6.77
N LYS A 214 -16.20 3.24 -7.33
CA LYS A 214 -15.34 3.37 -8.51
C LYS A 214 -16.12 3.03 -9.77
N THR A 215 -15.95 3.83 -10.82
CA THR A 215 -16.65 3.67 -12.10
C THR A 215 -16.27 2.37 -12.78
N ASP A 216 -17.27 1.78 -13.42
CA ASP A 216 -17.14 0.65 -14.33
C ASP A 216 -17.57 1.12 -15.72
N ALA A 217 -16.73 0.89 -16.74
CA ALA A 217 -16.97 1.33 -18.11
C ALA A 217 -18.22 0.69 -18.75
N GLN A 218 -18.67 -0.45 -18.22
CA GLN A 218 -19.84 -1.18 -18.74
C GLN A 218 -21.14 -0.83 -18.02
N ALA A 219 -21.10 0.01 -16.98
CA ALA A 219 -22.27 0.24 -16.13
C ALA A 219 -23.20 1.34 -16.66
N ASP A 220 -24.51 1.11 -16.47
CA ASP A 220 -25.57 2.03 -16.88
C ASP A 220 -25.61 3.33 -16.05
N ALA A 221 -26.45 4.28 -16.50
CA ALA A 221 -26.58 5.59 -15.87
C ALA A 221 -27.03 5.52 -14.39
N ALA A 222 -27.90 4.58 -14.03
CA ALA A 222 -28.37 4.43 -12.65
C ALA A 222 -27.22 3.96 -11.74
N ALA A 223 -26.40 3.03 -12.22
CA ALA A 223 -25.21 2.56 -11.53
C ALA A 223 -24.13 3.65 -11.43
N GLN A 224 -23.95 4.51 -12.45
CA GLN A 224 -23.04 5.67 -12.32
C GLN A 224 -23.53 6.67 -11.27
N GLN A 225 -24.83 6.94 -11.25
CA GLN A 225 -25.44 7.82 -10.24
C GLN A 225 -25.28 7.24 -8.82
N ALA A 226 -25.51 5.94 -8.65
CA ALA A 226 -25.33 5.26 -7.36
C ALA A 226 -23.87 5.35 -6.85
N ARG A 227 -22.88 5.26 -7.74
CA ARG A 227 -21.46 5.43 -7.39
C ARG A 227 -21.12 6.86 -6.99
N LEU A 228 -21.70 7.86 -7.66
CA LEU A 228 -21.55 9.26 -7.26
C LEU A 228 -22.10 9.48 -5.85
N ILE A 229 -23.30 8.96 -5.56
CA ILE A 229 -23.89 9.00 -4.21
C ILE A 229 -22.97 8.29 -3.21
N ALA A 230 -22.41 7.14 -3.54
CA ALA A 230 -21.49 6.43 -2.67
C ALA A 230 -20.22 7.24 -2.34
N ARG A 231 -19.66 8.00 -3.31
CA ARG A 231 -18.53 8.91 -3.06
C ARG A 231 -18.93 10.08 -2.16
N MET A 232 -20.11 10.66 -2.35
CA MET A 232 -20.64 11.72 -1.48
C MET A 232 -20.83 11.21 -0.03
N ASP A 233 -21.50 10.07 0.12
CA ASP A 233 -21.72 9.41 1.42
C ASP A 233 -20.41 9.10 2.14
N MET A 234 -19.41 8.61 1.39
CA MET A 234 -18.08 8.32 1.92
C MET A 234 -17.44 9.60 2.48
N VAL A 235 -17.41 10.68 1.70
CA VAL A 235 -16.82 11.95 2.14
C VAL A 235 -17.54 12.50 3.37
N ASP A 236 -18.88 12.49 3.37
CA ASP A 236 -19.67 12.90 4.53
C ASP A 236 -19.36 12.06 5.77
N ALA A 237 -19.17 10.75 5.59
CA ALA A 237 -18.80 9.86 6.69
C ALA A 237 -17.39 10.14 7.23
N LEU A 238 -16.44 10.44 6.36
CA LEU A 238 -15.08 10.80 6.74
C LEU A 238 -15.02 12.14 7.48
N GLU A 239 -15.76 13.16 7.05
CA GLU A 239 -15.80 14.46 7.75
C GLU A 239 -16.43 14.35 9.15
N GLN A 240 -17.41 13.45 9.31
CA GLN A 240 -18.06 13.15 10.59
C GLN A 240 -17.24 12.19 11.47
N GLY A 241 -16.20 11.55 10.92
CA GLY A 241 -15.36 10.58 11.61
C GLY A 241 -16.07 9.28 11.97
N ARG A 242 -16.93 8.80 11.07
CA ARG A 242 -17.74 7.57 11.24
C ARG A 242 -16.94 6.28 10.96
N THR A 243 -15.64 6.28 11.25
CA THR A 243 -14.80 5.06 11.17
C THR A 243 -14.29 4.67 12.55
N ARG A 244 -13.92 3.40 12.73
CA ARG A 244 -13.28 2.87 13.94
C ARG A 244 -11.93 3.53 14.25
N LEU A 245 -11.33 4.23 13.28
CA LEU A 245 -10.10 4.98 13.49
C LEU A 245 -10.30 6.20 14.39
N GLY A 246 -11.54 6.67 14.59
CA GLY A 246 -11.85 7.82 15.44
C GLY A 246 -11.31 9.14 14.90
N LEU A 247 -11.02 9.22 13.60
CA LEU A 247 -10.47 10.39 12.93
C LEU A 247 -11.52 11.10 12.08
N ARG A 248 -11.50 12.44 12.09
CA ARG A 248 -12.33 13.30 11.24
C ARG A 248 -11.48 13.94 10.15
N LEU A 249 -11.92 13.81 8.91
CA LEU A 249 -11.31 14.51 7.77
C LEU A 249 -11.79 15.96 7.73
N LYS A 250 -10.88 16.91 7.54
CA LYS A 250 -11.21 18.33 7.33
C LYS A 250 -10.85 18.72 5.91
N LEU A 251 -11.88 19.13 5.16
CA LEU A 251 -11.78 19.55 3.77
C LEU A 251 -12.23 21.01 3.59
N SER A 252 -11.75 21.67 2.54
CA SER A 252 -12.43 22.82 1.95
C SER A 252 -13.56 22.37 1.02
N PRO A 253 -14.53 23.24 0.68
CA PRO A 253 -15.55 22.90 -0.31
C PRO A 253 -14.96 22.44 -1.65
N ALA A 254 -13.91 23.12 -2.13
CA ALA A 254 -13.24 22.76 -3.37
C ALA A 254 -12.55 21.39 -3.30
N GLN A 255 -11.93 21.05 -2.17
CA GLN A 255 -11.34 19.71 -1.98
C GLN A 255 -12.44 18.64 -1.96
N ARG A 256 -13.55 18.88 -1.26
CA ARG A 256 -14.70 17.98 -1.24
C ARG A 256 -15.22 17.69 -2.65
N ASP A 257 -15.45 18.73 -3.46
CA ASP A 257 -15.90 18.57 -4.85
C ASP A 257 -14.87 17.82 -5.70
N HIS A 258 -13.58 18.10 -5.50
CA HIS A 258 -12.50 17.45 -6.22
C HIS A 258 -12.38 15.94 -5.93
N LEU A 259 -12.69 15.51 -4.71
CA LEU A 259 -12.74 14.10 -4.33
C LEU A 259 -13.99 13.40 -4.88
N VAL A 260 -15.16 14.03 -4.75
CA VAL A 260 -16.44 13.44 -5.19
C VAL A 260 -16.52 13.31 -6.72
N SER A 261 -15.94 14.27 -7.45
CA SER A 261 -15.97 14.32 -8.91
C SER A 261 -15.02 13.33 -9.58
N ASP A 262 -14.12 12.66 -8.85
CA ASP A 262 -13.25 11.62 -9.42
C ASP A 262 -14.01 10.29 -9.59
N PRO A 263 -14.37 9.90 -10.82
CA PRO A 263 -15.11 8.66 -11.06
C PRO A 263 -14.28 7.41 -10.74
N ARG A 264 -12.95 7.48 -10.82
CA ARG A 264 -12.09 6.32 -10.59
C ARG A 264 -11.93 6.01 -9.11
N GLY A 265 -12.04 7.03 -8.28
CA GLY A 265 -11.88 6.92 -6.83
C GLY A 265 -10.43 6.93 -6.38
N ASP A 266 -9.47 7.11 -7.29
CA ASP A 266 -8.02 7.11 -7.02
C ASP A 266 -7.68 8.19 -5.96
N ARG A 267 -8.36 9.35 -6.00
CA ARG A 267 -8.21 10.41 -4.99
C ARG A 267 -8.77 10.02 -3.62
N LEU A 268 -9.88 9.30 -3.59
CA LEU A 268 -10.45 8.79 -2.35
C LEU A 268 -9.58 7.67 -1.76
N ASP A 269 -9.05 6.77 -2.57
CA ASP A 269 -8.10 5.74 -2.12
C ASP A 269 -6.87 6.38 -1.44
N ALA A 270 -6.29 7.41 -2.08
CA ALA A 270 -5.17 8.16 -1.50
C ALA A 270 -5.55 8.81 -0.16
N VAL A 271 -6.74 9.40 -0.04
CA VAL A 271 -7.24 9.98 1.23
C VAL A 271 -7.50 8.92 2.29
N LEU A 272 -8.02 7.74 1.92
CA LEU A 272 -8.20 6.62 2.86
C LEU A 272 -6.84 6.12 3.36
N CYS A 273 -5.84 6.00 2.49
CA CYS A 273 -4.47 5.68 2.89
C CYS A 273 -3.88 6.75 3.83
N LEU A 274 -4.15 8.04 3.58
CA LEU A 274 -3.74 9.15 4.44
C LEU A 274 -4.37 9.03 5.83
N LEU A 275 -5.65 8.64 5.93
CA LEU A 275 -6.31 8.44 7.22
C LEU A 275 -5.74 7.25 7.98
N GLN A 276 -5.39 6.15 7.30
CA GLN A 276 -4.69 5.04 7.94
C GLN A 276 -3.31 5.50 8.47
N ALA A 277 -2.53 6.24 7.67
CA ALA A 277 -1.25 6.81 8.10
C ALA A 277 -1.40 7.77 9.29
N ALA A 278 -2.46 8.58 9.32
CA ALA A 278 -2.77 9.47 10.44
C ALA A 278 -3.13 8.71 11.72
N TRP A 279 -3.84 7.58 11.60
CA TRP A 279 -4.13 6.70 12.72
C TRP A 279 -2.84 6.09 13.28
N ALA A 280 -1.97 5.56 12.41
CA ALA A 280 -0.66 5.05 12.81
C ALA A 280 0.20 6.11 13.51
N HIS A 281 0.17 7.34 12.99
CA HIS A 281 0.83 8.49 13.61
C HIS A 281 0.28 8.78 15.02
N ALA A 282 -1.04 8.68 15.24
CA ALA A 282 -1.64 8.80 16.56
C ALA A 282 -1.22 7.66 17.51
N GLN A 283 -1.15 6.42 17.02
CA GLN A 283 -0.67 5.28 17.82
C GLN A 283 0.76 5.48 18.27
N ARG A 284 1.63 5.96 17.37
CA ARG A 284 3.02 6.25 17.70
C ARG A 284 3.16 7.41 18.69
N GLU A 285 2.36 8.46 18.55
CA GLU A 285 2.29 9.57 19.52
C GLU A 285 1.88 9.08 20.91
N ALA A 286 0.95 8.12 20.98
CA ALA A 286 0.53 7.47 22.21
C ALA A 286 1.56 6.46 22.78
N GLY A 287 2.72 6.30 22.14
CA GLY A 287 3.82 5.45 22.62
C GLY A 287 3.89 4.06 21.98
N HIS A 288 3.02 3.72 21.02
CA HIS A 288 3.06 2.42 20.37
C HIS A 288 4.30 2.27 19.47
N ALA A 289 5.21 1.36 19.82
CA ALA A 289 6.51 1.22 19.14
C ALA A 289 6.38 0.93 17.64
N ARG A 290 5.39 0.12 17.25
CA ARG A 290 5.16 -0.30 15.86
C ARG A 290 3.99 0.42 15.16
N TRP A 291 3.70 1.67 15.52
CA TRP A 291 2.74 2.49 14.75
C TRP A 291 1.32 1.89 14.68
N GLY A 292 0.91 1.14 15.71
CA GLY A 292 -0.37 0.43 15.74
C GLY A 292 -0.39 -0.94 15.04
N LEU A 293 0.72 -1.40 14.46
CA LEU A 293 0.83 -2.75 13.94
C LEU A 293 1.01 -3.78 15.08
N PRO A 294 0.64 -5.06 14.88
CA PRO A 294 0.84 -6.11 15.87
C PRO A 294 2.31 -6.28 16.29
N ASP A 295 2.54 -6.85 17.48
CA ASP A 295 3.89 -7.13 17.97
C ASP A 295 4.60 -8.21 17.16
N ALA A 296 3.86 -9.28 16.82
CA ALA A 296 4.34 -10.36 15.98
C ALA A 296 3.96 -10.09 14.52
N ILE A 297 4.96 -9.77 13.70
CA ILE A 297 4.83 -9.57 12.25
C ILE A 297 5.83 -10.50 11.59
N ASP A 298 5.38 -11.27 10.60
CA ASP A 298 6.29 -12.03 9.75
C ASP A 298 7.17 -11.04 8.95
N PRO A 299 8.51 -11.17 8.99
CA PRO A 299 9.44 -10.19 8.41
C PRO A 299 9.50 -10.20 6.87
N VAL A 300 8.66 -11.01 6.22
CA VAL A 300 8.50 -11.10 4.77
C VAL A 300 7.06 -10.78 4.35
N GLU A 301 6.06 -11.24 5.10
CA GLU A 301 4.66 -11.01 4.75
C GLU A 301 4.19 -9.59 5.12
N GLY A 302 4.66 -9.06 6.25
CA GLY A 302 4.25 -7.75 6.74
C GLY A 302 2.83 -7.73 7.32
N TRP A 303 2.26 -6.53 7.45
CA TRP A 303 0.91 -6.34 7.98
C TRP A 303 0.25 -5.12 7.33
N ILE A 304 -1.02 -5.27 6.95
CA ILE A 304 -1.87 -4.18 6.47
C ILE A 304 -2.31 -3.34 7.67
N LEU A 305 -2.07 -2.04 7.59
CA LEU A 305 -2.44 -1.11 8.63
C LEU A 305 -3.94 -1.17 8.93
N SER A 306 -4.32 -1.15 10.22
CA SER A 306 -5.70 -1.27 10.72
C SER A 306 -6.46 -2.56 10.37
N ALA A 307 -5.82 -3.58 9.77
CA ALA A 307 -6.43 -4.88 9.54
C ALA A 307 -6.74 -5.60 10.85
#